data_AF-A0A353PX36-F1
#
_entry.id   AF-A0A353PX36-F1
#
_cell.length_a   1.000
_cell.length_b   1.000
_cell.length_c   1.000
_cell.angle_alpha   90.00
_cell.angle_beta   90.00
_cell.angle_gamma   90.00
#
_symmetry.space_group_name_H-M   'P 1'
#
loop_
_entity.id
_entity.type
_entity.pdbx_description
1 polymer ?
#
loop_
_entity_poly.entity_id
_entity_poly.type
_entity_poly.pdbx_seq_one_letter_code
_entity_poly.pdbx_strand_id
1 'polypeptide(L)' 'EEIEKRIPGFPIVLHGSSSVPVEYVKTIEEFGGKLSGSVGIPEEQLRKAAKSAVCKINIDSDGRLAMTAAVR' A
#
# COMPACT_ATOMS: atom_id res chain seq x y z
N GLU A 1 1.27 18.09 0.62
CA GLU A 1 1.62 19.41 0.06
C GLU A 1 0.56 20.48 0.37
N GLU A 2 -0.62 20.53 -0.25
CA GLU A 2 -1.58 21.63 0.05
C GLU A 2 -2.11 21.62 1.49
N ILE A 3 -2.49 20.45 2.02
CA ILE A 3 -2.94 20.32 3.42
C ILE A 3 -1.83 20.70 4.41
N GLU A 4 -0.58 20.36 4.09
CA GLU A 4 0.59 20.71 4.89
C GLU A 4 0.83 22.23 4.95
N LYS A 5 0.56 22.96 3.86
CA LYS A 5 0.59 24.43 3.86
C LYS A 5 -0.53 25.03 4.70
N ARG A 6 -1.73 24.44 4.63
CA ARG A 6 -2.91 24.93 5.36
C ARG A 6 -2.84 24.66 6.85
N ILE A 7 -2.18 23.57 7.27
CA ILE A 7 -2.01 23.21 8.68
C ILE A 7 -0.56 22.77 8.94
N PRO A 8 0.38 23.73 9.01
CA PRO A 8 1.80 23.43 9.19
C PRO A 8 2.08 22.65 10.48
N GLY A 9 2.92 21.62 10.38
CA GLY A 9 3.33 20.80 11.54
C GLY A 9 2.29 19.80 12.03
N PHE A 10 1.11 19.71 11.39
CA PHE A 10 0.11 18.72 11.75
C PHE A 10 0.45 17.34 11.16
N PRO A 11 0.54 16.27 11.97
CA PRO A 11 0.82 14.92 11.47
C PRO A 11 -0.31 14.38 10.59
N ILE A 12 0.03 13.90 9.39
CA ILE A 12 -0.94 13.33 8.44
C ILE A 12 -0.85 11.80 8.43
N VAL A 13 -2.00 11.12 8.30
CA VAL A 13 -2.10 9.67 8.17
C VAL A 13 -2.66 9.32 6.79
N LEU A 14 -2.00 8.42 6.06
CA LEU A 14 -2.53 7.81 4.85
C LEU A 14 -3.22 6.48 5.18
N HIS A 15 -4.48 6.36 4.77
CA HIS A 15 -5.28 5.14 4.85
C HIS A 15 -5.30 4.42 3.50
N GLY A 16 -5.59 3.12 3.51
CA GLY A 16 -5.76 2.33 2.27
C GLY A 16 -4.55 2.40 1.34
N SER A 17 -3.33 2.33 1.90
CA SER A 17 -2.11 2.70 1.18
C SER A 17 -1.28 1.51 0.71
N SER A 18 -1.85 0.30 0.70
CA SER A 18 -1.18 -0.91 0.26
C SER A 18 -0.74 -0.84 -1.22
N SER A 19 0.44 -1.39 -1.51
CA SER A 19 1.06 -1.38 -2.84
C SER A 19 0.66 -2.54 -3.74
N VAL A 20 0.06 -3.59 -3.17
CA VAL A 20 -0.43 -4.79 -3.87
C VAL A 20 0.68 -5.39 -4.76
N PRO A 21 1.72 -6.01 -4.15
CA PRO A 21 2.85 -6.54 -4.90
C PRO A 21 2.41 -7.61 -5.90
N VAL A 22 2.79 -7.42 -7.16
CA VAL A 22 2.32 -8.24 -8.29
C VAL A 22 2.83 -9.68 -8.18
N GLU A 23 3.99 -9.89 -7.56
CA GLU A 23 4.54 -11.20 -7.27
C GLU A 23 3.60 -12.04 -6.40
N TYR A 24 3.05 -11.48 -5.32
CA TYR A 24 2.12 -12.19 -4.44
C TYR A 24 0.79 -12.48 -5.14
N VAL A 25 0.29 -11.52 -5.92
CA VAL A 25 -0.92 -11.73 -6.73
C VAL A 25 -0.72 -12.89 -7.70
N LYS A 26 0.40 -12.93 -8.42
CA LYS A 26 0.73 -14.00 -9.37
C LYS A 26 0.84 -15.36 -8.68
N THR A 27 1.54 -15.45 -7.56
CA THR A 27 1.63 -16.69 -6.77
C THR A 27 0.25 -17.18 -6.36
N ILE A 28 -0.59 -16.28 -5.83
CA ILE A 28 -1.96 -16.64 -5.42
C ILE A 28 -2.78 -17.14 -6.61
N GLU A 29 -2.68 -16.52 -7.78
CA GLU A 29 -3.39 -16.92 -9.00
C GLU A 29 -2.89 -18.25 -9.57
N GLU A 30 -1.57 -18.50 -9.52
CA GLU A 30 -0.95 -19.78 -9.91
C GLU A 30 -1.50 -20.95 -9.08
N PHE A 31 -1.72 -20.74 -7.78
CA PHE A 31 -2.27 -21.73 -6.85
C PHE A 31 -3.79 -21.60 -6.65
N GLY A 32 -4.51 -21.24 -7.72
CA GLY A 32 -5.98 -21.32 -7.82
C GLY A 32 -6.77 -20.19 -7.14
N GLY A 33 -6.10 -19.17 -6.61
CA GLY A 33 -6.72 -17.92 -6.18
C GLY A 33 -7.20 -17.07 -7.38
N LYS A 34 -8.05 -16.08 -7.11
CA LYS A 34 -8.56 -15.14 -8.13
C LYS A 34 -8.52 -13.73 -7.58
N LEU A 35 -7.65 -12.88 -8.15
CA LEU A 35 -7.41 -11.51 -7.69
C LEU A 35 -7.46 -10.51 -8.86
N SER A 36 -8.29 -10.80 -9.86
CA SER A 36 -8.44 -9.99 -11.08
C SER A 36 -8.73 -8.52 -10.76
N GLY A 37 -7.92 -7.61 -11.31
CA GLY A 37 -8.11 -6.17 -11.17
C GLY A 37 -7.56 -5.56 -9.88
N SER A 38 -6.75 -6.31 -9.11
CA SER A 38 -6.08 -5.77 -7.93
C SER A 38 -5.03 -4.73 -8.34
N VAL A 39 -5.17 -3.50 -7.86
CA VAL A 39 -4.23 -2.39 -8.10
C VAL A 39 -3.89 -1.75 -6.76
N GLY A 40 -2.61 -1.54 -6.51
CA GLY A 40 -2.13 -0.84 -5.31
C GLY A 40 -1.51 0.51 -5.62
N ILE A 41 -1.08 1.19 -4.55
CA ILE A 41 -0.40 2.48 -4.66
C ILE A 41 1.07 2.25 -5.06
N PRO A 42 1.59 2.91 -6.11
CA PRO A 42 3.00 2.80 -6.48
C PRO A 42 3.92 3.19 -5.32
N GLU A 43 4.93 2.36 -5.03
CA GLU A 43 5.85 2.61 -3.91
C GLU A 43 6.54 3.98 -4.00
N GLU A 44 6.85 4.45 -5.20
CA GLU A 44 7.45 5.78 -5.41
C GLU A 44 6.57 6.91 -4.84
N GLN A 45 5.24 6.76 -4.94
CA GLN A 45 4.31 7.73 -4.35
C GLN A 45 4.27 7.63 -2.82
N LEU A 46 4.36 6.42 -2.26
CA LEU A 46 4.48 6.23 -0.81
C LEU A 46 5.80 6.81 -0.27
N ARG A 47 6.91 6.61 -0.98
CA ARG A 47 8.22 7.21 -0.67
C ARG A 47 8.17 8.73 -0.74
N LYS A 48 7.48 9.29 -1.75
CA LYS A 48 7.26 10.74 -1.83
C LYS A 48 6.42 11.23 -0.65
N ALA A 49 5.34 10.53 -0.30
CA ALA A 49 4.48 10.88 0.83
C ALA A 49 5.24 10.85 2.16
N ALA A 50 6.06 9.83 2.40
CA ALA A 50 6.87 9.70 3.62
C ALA A 50 7.91 10.82 3.82
N LYS A 51 8.25 11.57 2.77
CA LYS A 51 9.12 12.77 2.84
C LYS A 51 8.35 14.06 3.12
N SER A 52 7.03 14.00 3.29
CA SER A 52 6.14 15.16 3.55
C SER A 52 5.60 15.12 4.98
N ALA A 53 4.56 15.92 5.29
CA ALA A 53 3.86 15.88 6.58
C ALA A 53 3.14 14.55 6.93
N VAL A 54 3.22 13.52 6.07
CA VAL A 54 2.69 12.18 6.39
C VAL A 54 3.59 11.47 7.39
N CYS A 55 3.05 11.17 8.57
CA CYS A 55 3.78 10.51 9.65
C CYS A 55 3.36 9.04 9.86
N LYS A 56 2.29 8.59 9.20
CA LYS A 56 1.80 7.22 9.27
C LYS A 56 1.20 6.79 7.95
N ILE A 57 1.58 5.61 7.46
CA ILE A 57 1.04 4.99 6.25
C ILE A 57 0.46 3.64 6.65
N ASN A 58 -0.83 3.44 6.40
CA ASN A 58 -1.52 2.21 6.79
C ASN A 58 -1.40 1.18 5.67
N ILE A 59 -0.81 0.04 6.00
CA ILE A 59 -0.65 -1.11 5.13
C ILE A 59 -1.32 -2.31 5.80
N ASP A 60 -2.20 -3.01 5.07
CA ASP A 60 -2.87 -4.21 5.58
C ASP A 60 -2.94 -5.28 4.47
N SER A 61 -3.50 -4.92 3.31
CA SER A 61 -3.68 -5.84 2.19
C SER A 61 -2.37 -6.51 1.76
N ASP A 62 -1.24 -5.80 1.76
CA ASP A 62 0.06 -6.37 1.38
C ASP A 62 0.49 -7.51 2.32
N GLY A 63 0.30 -7.35 3.63
CA GLY A 63 0.61 -8.38 4.60
C GLY A 63 -0.28 -9.62 4.44
N ARG A 64 -1.56 -9.40 4.12
CA ARG A 64 -2.51 -10.50 3.82
C ARG A 64 -2.16 -11.22 2.53
N LEU A 65 -1.76 -10.49 1.49
CA LEU A 65 -1.31 -11.06 0.22
C LEU A 65 -0.03 -11.88 0.42
N ALA A 66 0.96 -11.35 1.13
CA ALA A 66 2.20 -12.07 1.43
C ALA A 66 1.92 -13.38 2.20
N MET A 67 1.09 -13.32 3.25
CA MET A 67 0.70 -14.52 4.00
C MET A 67 -0.05 -15.53 3.12
N THR A 68 -1.01 -15.07 2.31
CA THR A 68 -1.82 -15.96 1.45
C THR A 68 -0.95 -16.61 0.38
N ALA A 69 -0.03 -15.87 -0.23
CA ALA A 69 0.92 -16.38 -1.21
C ALA A 69 1.90 -17.40 -0.60
N ALA A 70 2.26 -17.26 0.68
CA ALA A 70 3.14 -18.21 1.36
C ALA A 70 2.45 -19.52 1.79
N VAL A 71 1.13 -19.50 1.99
CA VAL A 71 0.33 -20.68 2.38
C VAL A 71 -0.11 -21.50 1.18
N ARG A 72 -0.35 -20.83 0.05
CA ARG A 72 -0.78 -21.46 -1.20
C ARG A 72 0.40 -22.01 -1.97
#